data_AF-A0A6J6L0B6-F1
#
_entry.id   AF-A0A6J6L0B6-F1
#
_cell.length_a   1.000
_cell.length_b   1.000
_cell.length_c   1.000
_cell.angle_alpha   90.00
_cell.angle_beta   90.00
_cell.angle_gamma   90.00
#
_symmetry.space_group_name_H-M   'P 1'
#
loop_
_entity.id
_entity.type
_entity.pdbx_description
1 polymer ?
#
loop_
_entity_poly.entity_id
_entity_poly.type
_entity_poly.pdbx_seq_one_letter_code
_entity_poly.pdbx_strand_id
1 'polypeptide(L)'
;MAKKSPAKIKKLAAEAKRDAAAKRELKKVSTEIVSKSSTGELDRYESLDGAWRQIGLAAPARRALIDEGLFELSDLRKMSLAALKDLHGMGPNAVRILITEMKKIDLAFRK
;
A
#
# COMPACT_ATOMS: atom_id res chain seq x y z
N MET A 1 -20.24 -51.45 21.91
CA MET A 1 -20.16 -49.96 21.86
C MET A 1 -18.71 -49.53 22.01
N ALA A 2 -18.01 -49.27 20.91
CA ALA A 2 -16.57 -48.93 20.93
C ALA A 2 -16.36 -47.42 21.08
N LYS A 3 -15.83 -46.99 22.22
CA LYS A 3 -15.41 -45.60 22.45
C LYS A 3 -14.18 -45.30 21.59
N LYS A 4 -14.29 -44.31 20.70
CA LYS A 4 -13.21 -43.89 19.78
C LYS A 4 -12.03 -43.34 20.61
N SER A 5 -10.83 -43.86 20.37
CA SER A 5 -9.59 -43.54 21.10
C SER A 5 -9.11 -42.09 20.87
N PRO A 6 -8.69 -41.34 21.90
CA PRO A 6 -8.31 -39.92 21.84
C PRO A 6 -7.08 -39.64 20.97
N ALA A 7 -6.29 -40.66 20.64
CA ALA A 7 -5.15 -40.54 19.73
C ALA A 7 -5.56 -40.19 18.29
N LYS A 8 -6.78 -40.58 17.88
CA LYS A 8 -7.29 -40.31 16.52
C LYS A 8 -7.78 -38.86 16.37
N ILE A 9 -8.11 -38.19 17.47
CA ILE A 9 -8.57 -36.79 17.48
C ILE A 9 -7.36 -35.84 17.32
N LYS A 10 -6.22 -36.14 17.96
CA LYS A 10 -5.01 -35.31 17.85
C LYS A 10 -4.33 -35.38 16.47
N LYS A 11 -4.45 -36.51 15.75
CA LYS A 11 -3.87 -36.62 14.39
C LYS A 11 -4.62 -35.79 13.34
N LEU A 12 -5.92 -35.54 13.53
CA LEU A 12 -6.73 -34.76 12.57
C LEU A 12 -6.45 -33.24 12.64
N ALA A 13 -6.00 -32.73 13.79
CA ALA A 13 -5.71 -31.30 13.98
C ALA A 13 -4.35 -30.85 13.40
N ALA A 14 -3.44 -31.79 13.11
CA ALA A 14 -2.13 -31.49 12.53
C ALA A 14 -2.19 -31.31 11.00
N GLU A 15 -3.19 -31.88 10.33
CA GLU A 15 -3.29 -31.86 8.87
C GLU A 15 -3.92 -30.55 8.35
N ALA A 16 -4.82 -29.93 9.12
CA ALA A 16 -5.45 -28.65 8.76
C ALA A 16 -4.51 -27.43 8.77
N LYS A 17 -3.29 -27.56 9.33
CA LYS A 17 -2.30 -26.46 9.38
C LYS A 17 -1.38 -26.39 8.16
N ARG A 18 -1.45 -27.35 7.22
CA ARG A 18 -0.64 -27.30 5.99
C ARG A 18 -1.32 -26.57 4.82
N ASP A 19 -2.65 -26.57 4.75
CA ASP A 19 -3.39 -25.91 3.66
C ASP A 19 -3.35 -24.37 3.69
N ALA A 20 -3.03 -23.75 4.83
CA ALA A 20 -2.95 -22.30 4.95
C ALA A 20 -1.66 -21.69 4.35
N ALA A 21 -0.66 -22.50 4.03
CA ALA A 21 0.62 -22.04 3.48
C ALA A 21 0.56 -21.84 1.95
N ALA A 22 -0.18 -22.68 1.21
CA ALA A 22 -0.25 -22.59 -0.25
C ALA A 22 -1.03 -21.37 -0.77
N LYS A 23 -1.95 -20.82 0.03
CA LYS A 23 -2.71 -19.59 -0.34
C LYS A 23 -1.91 -18.29 -0.14
N ARG A 24 -0.74 -18.34 0.51
CA ARG A 24 0.16 -17.18 0.62
C ARG A 24 1.09 -17.04 -0.59
N GLU A 25 1.38 -18.11 -1.30
CA GLU A 25 2.29 -18.05 -2.44
C GLU A 25 1.60 -17.51 -3.70
N LEU A 26 0.35 -17.85 -3.98
CA LEU A 26 -0.37 -17.28 -5.14
C LEU A 26 -0.67 -15.76 -5.00
N LYS A 27 -0.71 -15.24 -3.76
CA LYS A 27 -0.81 -13.78 -3.51
C LYS A 27 0.55 -13.08 -3.60
N LYS A 28 1.66 -13.82 -3.44
CA LYS A 28 3.01 -13.33 -3.77
C LYS A 28 3.23 -13.33 -5.28
N VAL A 29 2.84 -14.39 -6.00
CA VAL A 29 3.03 -14.41 -7.46
C VAL A 29 2.14 -13.37 -8.18
N SER A 30 0.91 -13.11 -7.71
CA SER A 30 0.09 -12.03 -8.28
C SER A 30 0.58 -10.62 -7.92
N THR A 31 1.32 -10.46 -6.82
CA THR A 31 2.00 -9.18 -6.48
C THR A 31 3.28 -8.99 -7.30
N GLU A 32 3.93 -10.09 -7.72
CA GLU A 32 5.19 -10.04 -8.46
C GLU A 32 5.01 -9.95 -9.98
N ILE A 33 3.92 -10.48 -10.55
CA ILE A 33 3.67 -10.44 -12.01
C ILE A 33 3.26 -9.04 -12.50
N VAL A 34 2.63 -8.20 -11.65
CA VAL A 34 2.35 -6.78 -11.98
C VAL A 34 3.60 -5.90 -11.90
N SER A 35 4.75 -6.46 -11.50
CA SER A 35 6.03 -5.73 -11.42
C SER A 35 6.86 -5.78 -12.72
N LYS A 36 6.33 -6.42 -13.80
CA LYS A 36 7.06 -6.68 -15.05
C LYS A 36 6.64 -5.78 -16.23
N SER A 37 5.98 -4.65 -16.00
CA SER A 37 5.81 -3.63 -17.03
C SER A 37 6.69 -2.41 -16.72
N SER A 38 7.62 -2.16 -17.65
CA SER A 38 8.27 -0.86 -17.86
C SER A 38 9.45 -0.52 -16.95
N THR A 39 10.60 -1.14 -17.22
CA THR A 39 11.92 -0.61 -16.81
C THR A 39 12.19 0.84 -17.28
N GLY A 40 11.34 1.43 -18.13
CA GLY A 40 11.41 2.84 -18.55
C GLY A 40 10.49 3.81 -17.80
N GLU A 41 9.55 3.35 -16.97
CA GLU A 41 8.68 4.25 -16.18
C GLU A 41 9.30 4.67 -14.86
N LEU A 42 10.22 3.87 -14.31
CA LEU A 42 10.85 4.16 -13.02
C LEU A 42 11.60 5.49 -13.04
N ASP A 43 12.36 5.76 -14.11
CA ASP A 43 13.17 6.97 -14.30
C ASP A 43 12.34 8.27 -14.20
N ARG A 44 11.11 8.27 -14.75
CA ARG A 44 10.25 9.46 -14.80
C ARG A 44 9.82 9.94 -13.42
N TYR A 45 9.53 9.01 -12.52
CA TYR A 45 9.07 9.36 -11.17
C TYR A 45 10.23 9.64 -10.21
N GLU A 46 11.42 9.07 -10.41
CA GLU A 46 12.55 9.27 -9.48
C GLU A 46 12.99 10.72 -9.37
N SER A 47 12.94 11.45 -10.50
CA SER A 47 13.29 12.88 -10.53
C SER A 47 12.23 13.76 -9.86
N LEU A 48 11.01 13.27 -9.69
CA LEU A 48 9.84 14.04 -9.25
C LEU A 48 9.35 13.63 -7.84
N ASP A 49 9.70 12.44 -7.37
CA ASP A 49 9.20 11.87 -6.11
C ASP A 49 10.08 12.17 -4.88
N GLY A 50 11.13 12.99 -5.04
CA GLY A 50 12.10 13.29 -3.99
C GLY A 50 11.47 13.81 -2.69
N ALA A 51 10.57 14.79 -2.79
CA ALA A 51 9.84 15.33 -1.63
C ALA A 51 8.99 14.26 -0.93
N TRP A 52 8.39 13.37 -1.71
CA TRP A 52 7.55 12.30 -1.20
C TRP A 52 8.36 11.14 -0.58
N ARG A 53 9.57 10.86 -1.08
CA ARG A 53 10.50 9.89 -0.48
C ARG A 53 10.97 10.35 0.89
N GLN A 54 11.29 11.64 1.04
CA GLN A 54 11.76 12.23 2.30
C GLN A 54 10.78 12.02 3.45
N ILE A 55 9.47 12.13 3.17
CA ILE A 55 8.41 11.92 4.18
C ILE A 55 8.02 10.44 4.35
N GLY A 56 8.69 9.52 3.67
CA GLY A 56 8.44 8.08 3.78
C GLY A 56 7.18 7.60 3.06
N LEU A 57 6.73 8.29 2.01
CA LEU A 57 5.55 7.88 1.25
C LEU A 57 5.84 6.65 0.38
N ALA A 58 4.92 5.69 0.37
CA ALA A 58 5.08 4.45 -0.42
C ALA A 58 4.97 4.71 -1.93
N ALA A 59 5.71 3.94 -2.74
CA ALA A 59 5.77 4.09 -4.20
C ALA A 59 4.43 4.28 -4.92
N PRO A 60 3.36 3.50 -4.64
CA PRO A 60 2.06 3.71 -5.30
C PRO A 60 1.45 5.08 -5.01
N ALA A 61 1.55 5.58 -3.77
CA ALA A 61 1.04 6.91 -3.42
C ALA A 61 1.89 8.04 -4.02
N ARG A 62 3.21 7.85 -4.12
CA ARG A 62 4.09 8.83 -4.79
C ARG A 62 3.74 9.00 -6.27
N ARG A 63 3.52 7.87 -6.97
CA ARG A 63 3.11 7.87 -8.38
C ARG A 63 1.76 8.55 -8.56
N ALA A 64 0.78 8.19 -7.74
CA ALA A 64 -0.55 8.81 -7.78
C ALA A 64 -0.51 10.34 -7.62
N LEU A 65 0.36 10.86 -6.75
CA LEU A 65 0.53 12.30 -6.59
C LEU A 65 1.17 12.94 -7.82
N ILE A 66 2.20 12.31 -8.39
CA ILE A 66 2.90 12.81 -9.57
C ILE A 66 2.00 12.79 -10.81
N ASP A 67 1.17 11.76 -10.97
CA ASP A 67 0.19 11.65 -12.05
C ASP A 67 -0.84 12.79 -12.00
N GLU A 68 -1.18 13.26 -10.80
CA GLU A 68 -2.04 14.43 -10.56
C GLU A 68 -1.29 15.77 -10.63
N GLY A 69 0.02 15.76 -10.91
CA GLY A 69 0.85 16.96 -10.98
C GLY A 69 1.17 17.58 -9.62
N LEU A 70 1.17 16.78 -8.55
CA LEU A 70 1.49 17.19 -7.18
C LEU A 70 2.92 16.75 -6.86
N PHE A 71 3.85 17.71 -6.79
CA PHE A 71 5.28 17.43 -6.61
C PHE A 71 5.77 17.74 -5.19
N GLU A 72 5.02 18.54 -4.44
CA GLU A 72 5.35 18.92 -3.07
C GLU A 72 4.10 19.10 -2.17
N LEU A 73 4.31 19.22 -0.87
CA LEU A 73 3.22 19.42 0.11
C LEU A 73 2.41 20.70 -0.18
N SER A 74 3.04 21.73 -0.74
CA SER A 74 2.39 22.99 -1.11
C SER A 74 1.32 22.84 -2.18
N ASP A 75 1.48 21.86 -3.09
CA ASP A 75 0.52 21.58 -4.16
C ASP A 75 -0.78 20.97 -3.62
N LEU A 76 -0.72 20.29 -2.48
CA LEU A 76 -1.89 19.70 -1.84
C LEU A 76 -2.95 20.73 -1.44
N ARG A 77 -2.59 22.02 -1.36
CA ARG A 77 -3.55 23.12 -1.19
C ARG A 77 -4.52 23.26 -2.36
N LYS A 78 -4.15 22.78 -3.54
CA LYS A 78 -5.00 22.78 -4.75
C LYS A 78 -6.02 21.65 -4.71
N MET A 79 -5.76 20.62 -3.90
CA MET A 79 -6.56 19.40 -3.81
C MET A 79 -7.40 19.36 -2.52
N SER A 80 -8.59 18.77 -2.58
CA SER A 80 -9.38 18.49 -1.39
C SER A 80 -8.95 17.17 -0.74
N LEU A 81 -9.20 17.03 0.56
CA LEU A 81 -8.92 15.77 1.28
C LEU A 81 -9.76 14.60 0.76
N ALA A 82 -10.94 14.87 0.19
CA ALA A 82 -11.77 13.86 -0.48
C ALA A 82 -11.09 13.37 -1.77
N ALA A 83 -10.72 14.30 -2.66
CA ALA A 83 -10.05 13.96 -3.91
C ALA A 83 -8.75 13.19 -3.67
N LEU A 84 -7.97 13.57 -2.64
CA LEU A 84 -6.77 12.84 -2.26
C LEU A 84 -7.07 11.37 -1.91
N LYS A 85 -8.16 11.11 -1.18
CA LYS A 85 -8.56 9.75 -0.79
C LYS A 85 -9.06 8.92 -1.98
N ASP A 86 -9.60 9.56 -3.00
CA ASP A 86 -10.10 8.92 -4.21
C ASP A 86 -8.96 8.56 -5.19
N LEU A 87 -7.72 9.05 -4.96
CA LEU A 87 -6.58 8.73 -5.80
C LEU A 87 -6.22 7.24 -5.76
N HIS A 88 -6.08 6.66 -6.95
CA HIS A 88 -5.70 5.26 -7.13
C HIS A 88 -4.27 5.03 -6.61
N GLY A 89 -4.14 4.17 -5.59
CA GLY A 89 -2.86 3.93 -4.91
C GLY A 89 -2.66 4.74 -3.63
N MET A 90 -3.60 5.64 -3.29
CA MET A 90 -3.62 6.35 -2.02
C MET A 90 -4.24 5.50 -0.91
N GLY A 91 -3.39 4.95 -0.05
CA GLY A 91 -3.82 4.19 1.13
C GLY A 91 -4.06 5.07 2.36
N PRO A 92 -4.78 4.56 3.39
CA PRO A 92 -5.03 5.30 4.64
C PRO A 92 -3.74 5.74 5.35
N ASN A 93 -2.67 4.94 5.23
CA ASN A 93 -1.37 5.31 5.79
C ASN A 93 -0.74 6.51 5.07
N ALA A 94 -0.87 6.59 3.75
CA ALA A 94 -0.34 7.69 2.95
C ALA A 94 -1.07 9.00 3.28
N VAL A 95 -2.41 8.96 3.34
CA VAL A 95 -3.24 10.10 3.76
C VAL A 95 -2.85 10.59 5.16
N ARG A 96 -2.64 9.67 6.12
CA ARG A 96 -2.19 10.02 7.47
C ARG A 96 -0.84 10.75 7.48
N ILE A 97 0.14 10.26 6.72
CA ILE A 97 1.45 10.90 6.58
C ILE A 97 1.28 12.31 6.02
N LEU A 98 0.55 12.47 4.91
CA LEU A 98 0.35 13.78 4.27
C LEU A 98 -0.33 14.79 5.21
N ILE A 99 -1.39 14.40 5.93
CA ILE A 99 -2.04 15.26 6.93
C ILE A 99 -1.05 15.68 8.03
N THR A 100 -0.23 14.74 8.51
CA THR A 100 0.75 15.00 9.58
C THR A 100 1.81 15.99 9.11
N GLU A 101 2.36 15.78 7.92
CA GLU A 101 3.38 16.66 7.36
C GLU A 101 2.82 18.05 7.04
N MET A 102 1.64 18.14 6.42
CA MET A 102 0.99 19.43 6.18
C MET A 102 0.76 20.21 7.47
N LYS A 103 0.32 19.54 8.55
CA LYS A 103 0.12 20.20 9.85
C LYS A 103 1.42 20.73 10.46
N LYS A 104 2.55 20.04 10.27
CA LYS A 104 3.86 20.51 10.77
C LYS A 104 4.30 21.82 10.13
N ILE A 105 3.89 22.06 8.88
CA ILE A 105 4.23 23.26 8.10
C ILE A 105 3.05 24.24 7.98
N ASP A 106 2.02 24.08 8.81
CA ASP A 106 0.81 24.92 8.85
C ASP A 106 0.08 25.04 7.50
N LEU A 107 0.05 23.95 6.73
CA LEU A 107 -0.73 23.83 5.49
C LEU A 107 -2.04 23.08 5.72
N ALA A 108 -3.04 23.43 4.91
CA ALA A 108 -4.34 22.78 4.89
C ALA A 108 -4.76 22.45 3.44
N PHE A 109 -5.57 21.40 3.29
CA PHE A 109 -6.21 21.06 2.02
C PHE A 109 -7.20 22.14 1.59
N ARG A 110 -7.56 22.12 0.30
CA ARG A 110 -8.68 22.90 -0.21
C ARG A 110 -9.96 22.52 0.55
N LYS A 111 -10.71 23.53 0.98
CA LYS A 111 -12.03 23.39 1.61
C LYS A 111 -13.06 22.87 0.61
#